data_AF-A0A965U928-F1
#
_entry.id   AF-A0A965U928-F1
#
_cell.length_a   1.000
_cell.length_b   1.000
_cell.length_c   1.000
_cell.angle_alpha   90.00
_cell.angle_beta   90.00
_cell.angle_gamma   90.00
#
_symmetry.space_group_name_H-M   'P 1'
#
loop_
_entity.id
_entity.type
_entity.pdbx_description
1 polymer ?
#
loop_
_entity_poly.entity_id
_entity_poly.type
_entity_poly.pdbx_seq_one_letter_code
_entity_poly.pdbx_strand_id
1 'polypeptide(L)'
;MKGTREAIMTSILDWRNHALDSIHRIDLLRDRLPGDRDGVWAKVYRNKFLYKNGNHISDNYTAFQAGYDRNYDNGWIAGAGIDYLDGSAGYEYGGHGDNKLYSFNVYGSKDLGNNAYFDITAKAGHVENEYHVFNRGGRRLDGEYQNRAYSFSTRLGKRFVSRGFYWEPEVQLAYTYMGGKDFKGRSEAETLFVHEHPYQGLIGHAGLEIGKQNERSTFYGRLGINHDFTGQVKGDYSDGNGNLKRTEYSVKDTWYDVTLGGDYRFSSEGKFYMEISKGFGSHYANDWQIGAGLRMLVGSGKHPAASTAGEKTSFPGAAKKMPLNSPKKPALTGTAGTGTPAAASKAAVKQPEKGASLPETSNRPARIESGEQDVTYD
;
A
#
# COMPACT_ATOMS: atom_id res chain seq x y z
N MET A 1 -16.82 16.61 -15.70
CA MET A 1 -15.51 15.91 -15.71
C MET A 1 -14.85 15.86 -14.34
N LYS A 2 -14.70 16.97 -13.60
CA LYS A 2 -14.02 16.96 -12.29
C LYS A 2 -14.61 15.95 -11.29
N GLY A 3 -15.93 15.96 -11.07
CA GLY A 3 -16.55 14.97 -10.19
C GLY A 3 -16.37 13.52 -10.65
N THR A 4 -16.44 13.25 -11.96
CA THR A 4 -16.13 11.92 -12.50
C THR A 4 -14.70 11.48 -12.21
N ARG A 5 -13.75 12.41 -12.32
CA ARG A 5 -12.35 12.17 -11.94
C ARG A 5 -12.22 11.92 -10.44
N GLU A 6 -12.95 12.65 -9.60
CA GLU A 6 -13.00 12.42 -8.15
C GLU A 6 -13.51 11.01 -7.83
N ALA A 7 -14.56 10.53 -8.50
CA ALA A 7 -15.06 9.16 -8.34
C ALA A 7 -14.02 8.08 -8.73
N ILE A 8 -13.32 8.26 -9.86
CA ILE A 8 -12.20 7.37 -10.25
C ILE A 8 -11.10 7.41 -9.17
N MET A 9 -10.72 8.61 -8.73
CA MET A 9 -9.67 8.80 -7.74
C MET A 9 -10.03 8.18 -6.39
N THR A 10 -11.29 8.19 -5.97
CA THR A 10 -11.75 7.48 -4.75
C THR A 10 -11.43 6.00 -4.85
N SER A 11 -11.83 5.33 -5.94
CA SER A 11 -11.56 3.90 -6.13
C SER A 11 -10.06 3.58 -6.18
N ILE A 12 -9.25 4.47 -6.79
CA ILE A 12 -7.79 4.36 -6.79
C ILE A 12 -7.22 4.49 -5.39
N LEU A 13 -7.66 5.48 -4.61
CA LEU A 13 -7.17 5.74 -3.26
C LEU A 13 -7.61 4.63 -2.28
N ASP A 14 -8.83 4.11 -2.41
CA ASP A 14 -9.31 2.95 -1.68
C ASP A 14 -8.41 1.74 -1.92
N TRP A 15 -8.17 1.42 -3.19
CA TRP A 15 -7.31 0.29 -3.54
C TRP A 15 -5.86 0.50 -3.10
N ARG A 16 -5.34 1.73 -3.20
CA ARG A 16 -4.00 2.09 -2.70
C ARG A 16 -3.90 1.88 -1.19
N ASN A 17 -4.89 2.36 -0.43
CA ASN A 17 -4.95 2.18 1.02
C ASN A 17 -5.10 0.71 1.38
N HIS A 18 -5.90 -0.05 0.62
CA HIS A 18 -6.05 -1.48 0.76
C HIS A 18 -4.77 -2.27 0.45
N ALA A 19 -3.95 -1.80 -0.49
CA ALA A 19 -2.65 -2.38 -0.81
C ALA A 19 -1.60 -2.16 0.28
N LEU A 20 -1.66 -1.00 0.96
CA LEU A 20 -0.84 -0.68 2.12
C LEU A 20 -1.31 -1.41 3.38
N ASP A 21 -2.63 -1.56 3.52
CA ASP A 21 -3.24 -2.25 4.64
C ASP A 21 -2.70 -3.68 4.71
N SER A 22 -1.98 -3.92 5.80
CA SER A 22 -1.48 -5.25 6.06
C SER A 22 -2.60 -6.10 6.61
N ILE A 23 -2.66 -7.31 6.03
CA ILE A 23 -3.68 -8.32 6.31
C ILE A 23 -3.68 -8.66 7.82
N HIS A 24 -2.56 -8.42 8.52
CA HIS A 24 -2.43 -8.60 9.97
C HIS A 24 -1.54 -7.56 10.63
N ARG A 25 -1.68 -7.45 11.96
CA ARG A 25 -0.57 -7.05 12.82
C ARG A 25 0.42 -8.22 12.94
N ILE A 26 1.71 -7.95 12.71
CA ILE A 26 2.81 -8.93 12.77
C ILE A 26 2.83 -9.73 14.09
N ASP A 27 2.39 -9.13 15.19
CA ASP A 27 2.35 -9.81 16.50
C ASP A 27 1.22 -10.80 16.68
N LEU A 28 0.19 -10.79 15.83
CA LEU A 28 -0.88 -11.79 15.89
C LEU A 28 -0.41 -13.12 15.31
N LEU A 29 0.47 -13.04 14.31
CA LEU A 29 1.10 -14.19 13.69
C LEU A 29 2.23 -14.77 14.57
N ARG A 30 2.87 -13.95 15.41
CA ARG A 30 4.16 -14.29 16.04
C ARG A 30 4.23 -14.21 17.56
N ASP A 31 3.25 -13.63 18.25
CA ASP A 31 3.16 -13.83 19.70
C ASP A 31 2.77 -15.28 19.98
N ARG A 32 3.79 -16.14 20.02
CA ARG A 32 3.99 -17.28 20.91
C ARG A 32 2.73 -17.90 21.51
N LEU A 33 1.72 -18.18 20.68
CA LEU A 33 0.71 -19.15 21.03
C LEU A 33 1.38 -20.51 20.76
N PRO A 34 1.59 -21.35 21.78
CA PRO A 34 2.33 -22.59 21.60
C PRO A 34 1.62 -23.52 20.61
N GLY A 35 2.43 -24.15 19.75
CA GLY A 35 2.02 -25.18 18.81
C GLY A 35 1.92 -24.64 17.39
N ASP A 36 2.57 -25.34 16.46
CA ASP A 36 2.50 -25.17 15.00
C ASP A 36 1.06 -25.42 14.50
N ARG A 37 0.14 -24.54 14.89
CA ARG A 37 -1.29 -24.67 14.66
C ARG A 37 -1.74 -23.61 13.68
N ASP A 38 -2.63 -23.99 12.79
CA ASP A 38 -3.24 -23.10 11.82
C ASP A 38 -4.02 -21.98 12.51
N GLY A 39 -4.25 -20.87 11.80
CA GLY A 39 -4.99 -19.73 12.29
C GLY A 39 -6.24 -19.47 11.45
N VAL A 40 -7.33 -19.08 12.10
CA VAL A 40 -8.42 -18.32 11.49
C VAL A 40 -8.44 -16.92 12.09
N TRP A 41 -8.80 -15.94 11.30
CA TRP A 41 -8.85 -14.56 11.74
C TRP A 41 -9.92 -13.77 11.02
N ALA A 42 -10.35 -12.69 11.67
CA ALA A 42 -11.24 -11.70 11.12
C ALA A 42 -10.87 -10.31 11.64
N LYS A 43 -11.05 -9.30 10.80
CA LYS A 43 -10.79 -7.89 11.10
C LYS A 43 -11.93 -7.05 10.56
N VAL A 44 -12.33 -6.05 11.34
CA VAL A 44 -13.23 -5.00 10.90
C VAL A 44 -12.59 -3.66 11.22
N TYR A 45 -12.68 -2.71 10.29
CA TYR A 45 -12.25 -1.35 10.56
C TYR A 45 -13.13 -0.35 9.83
N ARG A 46 -13.29 0.80 10.45
CA ARG A 46 -13.92 1.96 9.85
C ARG A 46 -12.87 3.04 9.66
N ASN A 47 -12.87 3.65 8.50
CA ASN A 47 -11.86 4.60 8.09
C ASN A 47 -12.51 5.82 7.44
N LYS A 48 -11.91 6.97 7.66
CA LYS A 48 -12.20 8.18 6.90
C LYS A 48 -10.90 8.78 6.40
N PHE A 49 -10.79 9.00 5.08
CA PHE A 49 -9.69 9.75 4.51
C PHE A 49 -10.17 11.01 3.78
N LEU A 50 -9.26 11.96 3.66
CA LEU A 50 -9.44 13.21 2.96
C LEU A 50 -8.38 13.32 1.86
N TYR A 51 -8.79 13.77 0.69
CA TYR A 51 -7.89 14.15 -0.40
C TYR A 51 -8.21 15.55 -0.89
N LYS A 52 -7.21 16.45 -0.88
CA LYS A 52 -7.35 17.86 -1.27
C LYS A 52 -6.15 18.32 -2.11
N ASN A 53 -6.30 18.23 -3.42
CA ASN A 53 -5.34 18.79 -4.36
C ASN A 53 -6.03 18.99 -5.73
N GLY A 54 -6.57 20.18 -5.99
CA GLY A 54 -7.38 20.44 -7.20
C GLY A 54 -8.60 19.53 -7.41
N ASN A 55 -8.88 18.65 -6.46
CA ASN A 55 -9.96 17.68 -6.30
C ASN A 55 -10.25 17.61 -4.80
N HIS A 56 -11.50 17.39 -4.42
CA HIS A 56 -11.91 17.23 -3.03
C HIS A 56 -12.62 15.89 -2.86
N ILE A 57 -12.01 15.01 -2.08
CA ILE A 57 -12.61 13.72 -1.71
C ILE A 57 -12.64 13.65 -0.20
N SER A 58 -13.80 13.31 0.35
CA SER A 58 -13.97 12.91 1.74
C SER A 58 -14.68 11.57 1.74
N ASP A 59 -13.94 10.49 1.90
CA ASP A 59 -14.50 9.15 1.89
C ASP A 59 -14.51 8.52 3.27
N ASN A 60 -15.60 7.82 3.58
CA ASN A 60 -15.84 7.13 4.85
C ASN A 60 -16.36 5.73 4.56
N TYR A 61 -15.61 4.72 4.97
CA TYR A 61 -15.92 3.33 4.67
C TYR A 61 -15.75 2.41 5.87
N THR A 62 -16.46 1.29 5.81
CA THR A 62 -16.26 0.14 6.69
C THR A 62 -15.71 -1.02 5.86
N ALA A 63 -14.67 -1.67 6.36
CA ALA A 63 -14.05 -2.80 5.71
C ALA A 63 -14.03 -4.01 6.65
N PHE A 64 -14.29 -5.17 6.05
CA PHE A 64 -14.29 -6.49 6.67
C PHE A 64 -13.25 -7.35 5.97
N GLN A 65 -12.45 -8.06 6.74
CA GLN A 65 -11.44 -8.97 6.24
C GLN A 65 -11.51 -10.26 7.04
N ALA A 66 -11.32 -11.39 6.38
CA ALA A 66 -11.26 -12.68 7.05
C ALA A 66 -10.35 -13.63 6.29
N GLY A 67 -9.74 -14.57 6.99
CA GLY A 67 -8.88 -15.53 6.36
C GLY A 67 -8.46 -16.68 7.25
N TYR A 68 -7.64 -17.52 6.63
CA TYR A 68 -7.04 -18.69 7.24
C TYR A 68 -5.59 -18.81 6.79
N ASP A 69 -4.75 -19.26 7.70
CA ASP A 69 -3.34 -19.50 7.44
C ASP A 69 -2.84 -20.76 8.14
N ARG A 70 -1.76 -21.31 7.57
CA ARG A 70 -1.05 -22.47 8.10
C ARG A 70 0.32 -22.08 8.58
N ASN A 71 0.70 -22.63 9.72
CA ASN A 71 2.06 -22.57 10.24
C ASN A 71 2.87 -23.74 9.65
N TYR A 72 4.12 -23.47 9.28
CA TYR A 72 5.03 -24.45 8.73
C TYR A 72 6.29 -24.52 9.62
N ASP A 73 6.78 -25.73 9.87
CA ASP A 73 7.93 -26.01 10.76
C ASP A 73 9.21 -25.26 10.39
N ASN A 74 9.31 -24.78 9.16
CA ASN A 74 10.45 -23.98 8.71
C ASN A 74 10.31 -22.49 9.09
N GLY A 75 9.31 -22.07 9.87
CA GLY A 75 9.09 -20.69 10.30
C GLY A 75 8.32 -19.83 9.28
N TRP A 76 7.66 -20.45 8.30
CA TRP A 76 6.69 -19.77 7.44
C TRP A 76 5.29 -19.86 8.02
N ILE A 77 4.52 -18.80 7.78
CA ILE A 77 3.07 -18.79 7.92
C ILE A 77 2.54 -18.41 6.55
N ALA A 78 1.66 -19.20 5.96
CA ALA A 78 1.08 -18.88 4.66
C ALA A 78 -0.42 -19.08 4.66
N GLY A 79 -1.15 -18.13 4.06
CA GLY A 79 -2.59 -18.13 4.10
C GLY A 79 -3.24 -17.40 2.95
N ALA A 80 -4.56 -17.39 3.01
CA ALA A 80 -5.41 -16.68 2.09
C ALA A 80 -6.55 -16.01 2.86
N GLY A 81 -7.13 -14.99 2.25
CA GLY A 81 -8.21 -14.21 2.83
C GLY A 81 -9.08 -13.54 1.77
N ILE A 82 -10.19 -13.01 2.26
CA ILE A 82 -11.13 -12.20 1.50
C ILE A 82 -11.35 -10.88 2.21
N ASP A 83 -11.55 -9.83 1.42
CA ASP A 83 -11.77 -8.48 1.90
C ASP A 83 -13.02 -7.91 1.22
N TYR A 84 -13.82 -7.17 1.99
CA TYR A 84 -14.96 -6.38 1.53
C TYR A 84 -14.87 -4.98 2.14
N LEU A 85 -15.14 -3.95 1.35
CA LEU A 85 -15.23 -2.56 1.78
C LEU A 85 -16.50 -1.96 1.21
N ASP A 86 -17.19 -1.19 2.05
CA ASP A 86 -18.41 -0.46 1.75
C ASP A 86 -18.27 0.97 2.25
N GLY A 87 -18.33 1.93 1.33
CA GLY A 87 -17.99 3.32 1.56
C GLY A 87 -18.96 4.31 0.93
N SER A 88 -18.88 5.55 1.41
CA SER A 88 -19.57 6.68 0.83
C SER A 88 -18.65 7.90 0.83
N ALA A 89 -18.44 8.43 -0.37
CA ALA A 89 -17.51 9.50 -0.65
C ALA A 89 -18.26 10.79 -1.01
N GLY A 90 -17.81 11.90 -0.43
CA GLY A 90 -18.23 13.26 -0.80
C GLY A 90 -17.25 13.92 -1.76
N TYR A 91 -17.80 14.63 -2.75
CA TYR A 91 -17.09 15.30 -3.84
C TYR A 91 -17.39 16.80 -3.89
N GLU A 92 -16.71 17.53 -4.79
CA GLU A 92 -17.00 18.95 -4.97
C GLU A 92 -18.43 19.20 -5.48
N TYR A 93 -18.93 20.42 -5.24
CA TYR A 93 -20.26 20.88 -5.65
C TYR A 93 -21.42 20.01 -5.14
N GLY A 94 -21.22 19.30 -4.02
CA GLY A 94 -22.22 18.42 -3.42
C GLY A 94 -22.36 17.07 -4.13
N GLY A 95 -21.40 16.70 -4.98
CA GLY A 95 -21.35 15.37 -5.55
C GLY A 95 -21.11 14.31 -4.47
N HIS A 96 -21.53 13.08 -4.74
CA HIS A 96 -21.33 11.94 -3.88
C HIS A 96 -21.12 10.66 -4.68
N GLY A 97 -20.57 9.64 -4.05
CA GLY A 97 -20.54 8.30 -4.62
C GLY A 97 -20.49 7.22 -3.55
N ASP A 98 -21.03 6.06 -3.89
CA ASP A 98 -21.05 4.88 -3.06
C ASP A 98 -20.04 3.88 -3.61
N ASN A 99 -18.94 3.70 -2.88
CA ASN A 99 -17.79 2.92 -3.28
C ASN A 99 -17.79 1.54 -2.62
N LYS A 100 -17.46 0.52 -3.40
CA LYS A 100 -17.29 -0.85 -2.92
C LYS A 100 -15.98 -1.42 -3.41
N LEU A 101 -15.39 -2.28 -2.60
CA LEU A 101 -14.21 -3.05 -3.00
C LEU A 101 -14.35 -4.47 -2.48
N TYR A 102 -14.04 -5.42 -3.35
CA TYR A 102 -13.94 -6.83 -2.97
C TYR A 102 -12.60 -7.36 -3.45
N SER A 103 -11.92 -8.11 -2.61
CA SER A 103 -10.65 -8.71 -3.02
C SER A 103 -10.40 -10.06 -2.38
N PHE A 104 -9.61 -10.85 -3.09
CA PHE A 104 -8.98 -12.05 -2.57
C PHE A 104 -7.50 -11.77 -2.38
N ASN A 105 -6.93 -12.29 -1.30
CA ASN A 105 -5.53 -12.12 -0.98
C ASN A 105 -4.84 -13.43 -0.61
N VAL A 106 -3.57 -13.52 -0.95
CA VAL A 106 -2.64 -14.57 -0.50
C VAL A 106 -1.45 -13.91 0.17
N TYR A 107 -0.95 -14.51 1.23
CA TYR A 107 0.12 -13.93 2.02
C TYR A 107 1.05 -14.99 2.61
N GLY A 108 2.26 -14.55 2.89
CA GLY A 108 3.29 -15.33 3.56
C GLY A 108 4.05 -14.45 4.55
N SER A 109 4.33 -14.97 5.73
CA SER A 109 5.15 -14.34 6.75
C SER A 109 6.27 -15.29 7.17
N LYS A 110 7.50 -14.82 7.15
CA LYS A 110 8.70 -15.63 7.44
C LYS A 110 9.41 -15.12 8.68
N ASP A 111 9.59 -15.98 9.67
CA ASP A 111 10.53 -15.74 10.75
C ASP A 111 11.97 -15.80 10.22
N LEU A 112 12.70 -14.68 10.37
CA LEU A 112 14.09 -14.55 9.98
C LEU A 112 15.04 -14.84 11.15
N GLY A 113 14.51 -15.14 12.33
CA GLY A 113 15.25 -15.28 13.58
C GLY A 113 15.58 -13.93 14.21
N ASN A 114 16.02 -13.95 15.48
CA ASN A 114 16.35 -12.74 16.25
C ASN A 114 15.21 -11.70 16.28
N ASN A 115 13.97 -12.18 16.33
CA ASN A 115 12.74 -11.39 16.25
C ASN A 115 12.63 -10.49 14.99
N ALA A 116 13.28 -10.88 13.90
CA ALA A 116 13.11 -10.24 12.60
C ALA A 116 12.11 -10.99 11.72
N TYR A 117 11.50 -10.28 10.79
CA TYR A 117 10.45 -10.81 9.94
C TYR A 117 10.48 -10.27 8.54
N PHE A 118 9.96 -11.08 7.62
CA PHE A 118 9.64 -10.68 6.26
C PHE A 118 8.24 -11.13 5.90
N ASP A 119 7.42 -10.22 5.39
CA ASP A 119 6.06 -10.49 4.95
C ASP A 119 5.92 -10.20 3.46
N ILE A 120 5.08 -10.98 2.81
CA ILE A 120 4.66 -10.79 1.42
C ILE A 120 3.15 -10.93 1.32
N THR A 121 2.54 -10.14 0.47
CA THR A 121 1.11 -10.17 0.20
C THR A 121 0.85 -9.86 -1.26
N ALA A 122 -0.05 -10.62 -1.87
CA ALA A 122 -0.63 -10.29 -3.15
C ALA A 122 -2.16 -10.21 -3.01
N LYS A 123 -2.76 -9.14 -3.53
CA LYS A 123 -4.22 -8.98 -3.56
C LYS A 123 -4.70 -8.80 -4.99
N ALA A 124 -5.85 -9.35 -5.30
CA ALA A 124 -6.54 -9.17 -6.58
C ALA A 124 -8.03 -8.97 -6.30
N GLY A 125 -8.63 -7.98 -6.95
CA GLY A 125 -9.99 -7.60 -6.63
C GLY A 125 -10.64 -6.71 -7.68
N HIS A 126 -11.82 -6.23 -7.31
CA HIS A 126 -12.57 -5.24 -8.06
C HIS A 126 -12.93 -4.08 -7.15
N VAL A 127 -12.97 -2.89 -7.75
CA VAL A 127 -13.45 -1.65 -7.16
C VAL A 127 -14.66 -1.18 -7.95
N GLU A 128 -15.61 -0.61 -7.26
CA GLU A 128 -16.84 -0.06 -7.81
C GLU A 128 -17.10 1.30 -7.18
N ASN A 129 -17.72 2.20 -7.94
CA ASN A 129 -18.17 3.51 -7.45
C ASN A 129 -19.36 3.96 -8.28
N GLU A 130 -20.55 3.93 -7.69
CA GLU A 130 -21.75 4.56 -8.24
C GLU A 130 -21.76 6.00 -7.78
N TYR A 131 -21.71 6.96 -8.72
CA TYR A 131 -21.53 8.36 -8.38
C TYR A 131 -22.57 9.27 -9.02
N HIS A 132 -22.87 10.33 -8.30
CA HIS A 132 -23.74 11.42 -8.70
C HIS A 132 -22.97 12.73 -8.49
N VAL A 133 -22.58 13.39 -9.58
CA VAL A 133 -21.67 14.53 -9.53
C VAL A 133 -22.26 15.75 -10.20
N PHE A 134 -21.83 16.92 -9.74
CA PHE A 134 -22.30 18.20 -10.25
C PHE A 134 -21.14 19.00 -10.83
N ASN A 135 -21.43 19.83 -11.83
CA ASN A 135 -20.50 20.87 -12.28
C ASN A 135 -20.77 22.21 -11.56
N ARG A 136 -19.92 23.21 -11.79
CA ARG A 136 -20.07 24.56 -11.22
C ARG A 136 -21.43 25.21 -11.56
N GLY A 137 -22.03 24.85 -12.69
CA GLY A 137 -23.36 25.32 -13.13
C GLY A 137 -24.52 24.49 -12.59
N GLY A 138 -24.29 23.55 -11.68
CA GLY A 138 -25.33 22.71 -11.06
C GLY A 138 -25.86 21.58 -11.95
N ARG A 139 -25.28 21.34 -13.14
CA ARG A 139 -25.69 20.22 -13.99
C ARG A 139 -25.21 18.91 -13.39
N ARG A 140 -26.15 17.97 -13.22
CA ARG A 140 -25.92 16.62 -12.69
C ARG A 140 -25.40 15.67 -13.77
N LEU A 141 -24.51 14.77 -13.38
CA LEU A 141 -24.04 13.63 -14.16
C LEU A 141 -23.96 12.41 -13.23
N ASP A 142 -24.59 11.33 -13.65
CA ASP A 142 -24.61 10.05 -12.96
C ASP A 142 -23.72 9.05 -13.68
N GLY A 143 -23.08 8.14 -12.96
CA GLY A 143 -22.35 7.06 -13.60
C GLY A 143 -21.91 5.98 -12.65
N GLU A 144 -21.58 4.84 -13.25
CA GLU A 144 -21.06 3.68 -12.55
C GLU A 144 -19.64 3.42 -13.05
N TYR A 145 -18.70 3.48 -12.12
CA TYR A 145 -17.32 3.11 -12.35
C TYR A 145 -17.06 1.73 -11.77
N GLN A 146 -16.39 0.87 -12.53
CA GLN A 146 -15.96 -0.44 -12.05
C GLN A 146 -14.65 -0.85 -12.72
N ASN A 147 -13.70 -1.34 -11.93
CA ASN A 147 -12.40 -1.73 -12.44
C ASN A 147 -11.77 -2.89 -11.66
N ARG A 148 -10.84 -3.60 -12.32
CA ARG A 148 -10.03 -4.64 -11.69
C ARG A 148 -8.74 -4.04 -11.19
N ALA A 149 -8.34 -4.46 -10.01
CA ALA A 149 -7.19 -3.94 -9.32
C ALA A 149 -6.36 -5.07 -8.71
N TYR A 150 -5.06 -4.86 -8.68
CA TYR A 150 -4.06 -5.82 -8.25
C TYR A 150 -3.03 -5.11 -7.38
N SER A 151 -2.48 -5.80 -6.40
CA SER A 151 -1.40 -5.27 -5.58
C SER A 151 -0.46 -6.35 -5.11
N PHE A 152 0.77 -5.93 -4.85
CA PHE A 152 1.82 -6.74 -4.27
C PHE A 152 2.54 -5.89 -3.23
N SER A 153 2.71 -6.40 -2.02
CA SER A 153 3.42 -5.70 -0.97
C SER A 153 4.38 -6.61 -0.22
N THR A 154 5.46 -6.00 0.26
CA THR A 154 6.48 -6.65 1.07
C THR A 154 6.78 -5.81 2.29
N ARG A 155 7.01 -6.44 3.44
CA ARG A 155 7.39 -5.77 4.68
C ARG A 155 8.57 -6.46 5.34
N LEU A 156 9.44 -5.69 5.96
CA LEU A 156 10.54 -6.17 6.79
C LEU A 156 10.52 -5.39 8.12
N GLY A 157 10.67 -6.08 9.24
CA GLY A 157 10.83 -5.43 10.52
C GLY A 157 11.60 -6.28 11.52
N LYS A 158 11.96 -5.66 12.65
CA LYS A 158 12.69 -6.34 13.71
C LYS A 158 12.34 -5.80 15.09
N ARG A 159 11.94 -6.69 15.99
CA ARG A 159 11.61 -6.34 17.37
C ARG A 159 12.82 -6.42 18.28
N PHE A 160 13.05 -5.36 19.04
CA PHE A 160 14.05 -5.28 20.09
C PHE A 160 13.35 -5.20 21.44
N VAL A 161 13.60 -6.17 22.31
CA VAL A 161 12.94 -6.27 23.62
C VAL A 161 13.91 -5.87 24.73
N SER A 162 13.48 -5.01 25.64
CA SER A 162 14.25 -4.61 26.81
C SER A 162 13.31 -4.30 28.00
N ARG A 163 13.50 -5.02 29.12
CA ARG A 163 12.82 -4.77 30.41
C ARG A 163 11.28 -4.63 30.30
N GLY A 164 10.64 -5.52 29.52
CA GLY A 164 9.18 -5.52 29.32
C GLY A 164 8.65 -4.49 28.32
N PHE A 165 9.53 -3.66 27.76
CA PHE A 165 9.25 -2.81 26.62
C PHE A 165 9.84 -3.41 25.35
N TYR A 166 9.29 -3.03 24.21
CA TYR A 166 9.91 -3.28 22.92
C TYR A 166 9.83 -2.05 22.03
N TRP A 167 10.72 -2.03 21.05
CA TRP A 167 10.62 -1.15 19.90
C TRP A 167 10.86 -1.95 18.63
N GLU A 168 10.14 -1.61 17.57
CA GLU A 168 10.11 -2.36 16.33
C GLU A 168 10.10 -1.40 15.14
N PRO A 169 11.27 -1.15 14.51
CA PRO A 169 11.33 -0.51 13.21
C PRO A 169 10.80 -1.46 12.15
N GLU A 170 10.06 -0.90 11.20
CA GLU A 170 9.57 -1.61 10.03
C GLU A 170 9.70 -0.76 8.77
N VAL A 171 9.81 -1.44 7.63
CA VAL A 171 9.73 -0.84 6.30
C VAL A 171 8.84 -1.70 5.43
N GLN A 172 8.03 -1.07 4.60
CA GLN A 172 7.14 -1.74 3.66
C GLN A 172 7.21 -1.05 2.30
N LEU A 173 7.03 -1.85 1.26
CA LEU A 173 6.86 -1.39 -0.11
C LEU A 173 5.59 -2.03 -0.66
N ALA A 174 4.71 -1.24 -1.27
CA ALA A 174 3.49 -1.71 -1.90
C ALA A 174 3.42 -1.19 -3.34
N TYR A 175 3.27 -2.11 -4.29
CA TYR A 175 2.94 -1.83 -5.67
C TYR A 175 1.45 -2.07 -5.89
N THR A 176 0.83 -1.19 -6.66
CA THR A 176 -0.58 -1.29 -7.04
C THR A 176 -0.74 -1.02 -8.53
N TYR A 177 -1.64 -1.79 -9.15
CA TYR A 177 -2.03 -1.66 -10.54
C TYR A 177 -3.55 -1.71 -10.66
N MET A 178 -4.12 -0.79 -11.43
CA MET A 178 -5.52 -0.82 -11.83
C MET A 178 -5.58 -0.75 -13.36
N GLY A 179 -6.44 -1.56 -13.97
CA GLY A 179 -6.56 -1.62 -15.43
C GLY A 179 -7.04 -0.30 -16.04
N GLY A 180 -6.91 -0.14 -17.35
CA GLY A 180 -7.64 0.93 -18.06
C GLY A 180 -9.11 0.54 -18.21
N LYS A 181 -9.99 1.54 -18.25
CA LYS A 181 -11.44 1.31 -18.30
C LYS A 181 -12.17 2.35 -19.13
N ASP A 182 -12.97 1.87 -20.07
CA ASP A 182 -13.99 2.68 -20.74
C ASP A 182 -15.31 2.59 -19.99
N PHE A 183 -15.93 3.74 -19.73
CA PHE A 183 -17.26 3.82 -19.13
C PHE A 183 -17.98 5.10 -19.55
N LYS A 184 -19.23 5.25 -19.12
CA LYS A 184 -20.09 6.38 -19.49
C LYS A 184 -20.68 7.03 -18.24
N GLY A 185 -20.65 8.35 -18.19
CA GLY A 185 -21.54 9.13 -17.35
C GLY A 185 -22.72 9.66 -18.16
N ARG A 186 -23.89 9.76 -17.56
CA ARG A 186 -25.11 10.26 -18.20
C ARG A 186 -25.65 11.47 -17.46
N SER A 187 -26.06 12.49 -18.19
CA SER A 187 -26.96 13.53 -17.70
C SER A 187 -28.32 13.38 -18.40
N GLU A 188 -29.29 14.23 -18.07
CA GLU A 188 -30.61 14.20 -18.71
C GLU A 188 -30.56 14.43 -20.24
N ALA A 189 -29.54 15.15 -20.72
CA ALA A 189 -29.44 15.56 -22.13
C ALA A 189 -28.18 15.05 -22.85
N GLU A 190 -27.14 14.61 -22.11
CA GLU A 190 -25.82 14.35 -22.68
C GLU A 190 -25.20 13.06 -22.11
N THR A 191 -24.29 12.45 -22.87
CA THR A 191 -23.49 11.32 -22.41
C THR A 191 -22.02 11.72 -22.44
N LEU A 192 -21.34 11.54 -21.31
CA LEU A 192 -19.90 11.68 -21.19
C LEU A 192 -19.25 10.31 -21.36
N PHE A 193 -18.45 10.14 -22.40
CA PHE A 193 -17.61 8.96 -22.61
C PHE A 193 -16.28 9.18 -21.90
N VAL A 194 -15.87 8.23 -21.07
CA VAL A 194 -14.64 8.31 -20.29
C VAL A 194 -13.77 7.12 -20.63
N HIS A 195 -12.54 7.40 -21.03
CA HIS A 195 -11.47 6.43 -21.17
C HIS A 195 -10.45 6.67 -20.06
N GLU A 196 -10.46 5.83 -19.05
CA GLU A 196 -9.46 5.81 -18.00
C GLU A 196 -8.24 4.99 -18.47
N HIS A 197 -7.05 5.58 -18.38
CA HIS A 197 -5.81 4.87 -18.64
C HIS A 197 -5.41 4.01 -17.44
N PRO A 198 -4.63 2.93 -17.62
CA PRO A 198 -4.15 2.13 -16.52
C PRO A 198 -3.40 2.95 -15.45
N TYR A 199 -3.69 2.68 -14.18
CA TYR A 199 -3.06 3.32 -13.04
C TYR A 199 -1.96 2.43 -12.43
N GLN A 200 -0.86 3.06 -12.01
CA GLN A 200 0.25 2.41 -11.30
C GLN A 200 0.73 3.25 -10.12
N GLY A 201 0.74 2.64 -8.94
CA GLY A 201 1.21 3.24 -7.69
C GLY A 201 2.34 2.43 -7.06
N LEU A 202 3.31 3.12 -6.46
CA LEU A 202 4.39 2.52 -5.69
C LEU A 202 4.54 3.33 -4.42
N ILE A 203 4.20 2.73 -3.30
CA ILE A 203 4.17 3.38 -2.00
C ILE A 203 5.21 2.75 -1.10
N GLY A 204 6.07 3.58 -0.52
CA GLY A 204 6.98 3.20 0.55
C GLY A 204 6.42 3.62 1.90
N HIS A 205 6.62 2.78 2.91
CA HIS A 205 6.31 3.06 4.29
C HIS A 205 7.52 2.76 5.16
N ALA A 206 7.77 3.61 6.15
CA ALA A 206 8.72 3.36 7.23
C ALA A 206 8.05 3.67 8.56
N GLY A 207 8.12 2.74 9.50
CA GLY A 207 7.41 2.79 10.77
C GLY A 207 8.31 2.48 11.97
N LEU A 208 7.87 2.96 13.13
CA LEU A 208 8.40 2.59 14.43
C LEU A 208 7.24 2.33 15.39
N GLU A 209 7.15 1.10 15.88
CA GLU A 209 6.26 0.74 16.97
C GLU A 209 7.03 0.71 18.29
N ILE A 210 6.44 1.23 19.35
CA ILE A 210 6.96 1.14 20.72
C ILE A 210 5.83 0.62 21.59
N GLY A 211 6.10 -0.46 22.33
CA GLY A 211 5.07 -1.06 23.17
C GLY A 211 5.61 -1.62 24.47
N LYS A 212 4.66 -1.91 25.36
CA LYS A 212 4.89 -2.59 26.63
C LYS A 212 4.10 -3.89 26.62
N GLN A 213 4.80 -4.99 26.85
CA GLN A 213 4.21 -6.32 26.88
C GLN A 213 4.08 -6.80 28.33
N ASN A 214 2.87 -7.23 28.68
CA ASN A 214 2.55 -7.94 29.92
C ASN A 214 2.22 -9.40 29.58
N GLU A 215 1.90 -10.23 30.58
CA GLU A 215 1.67 -11.68 30.38
C GLU A 215 0.53 -12.03 29.39
N ARG A 216 -0.49 -11.18 29.29
CA ARG A 216 -1.67 -11.43 28.43
C ARG A 216 -2.07 -10.23 27.58
N SER A 217 -1.33 -9.13 27.65
CA SER A 217 -1.69 -7.92 26.92
C SER A 217 -0.47 -7.14 26.49
N THR A 218 -0.64 -6.42 25.39
CA THR A 218 0.33 -5.43 24.93
C THR A 218 -0.40 -4.12 24.72
N PHE A 219 0.26 -3.02 25.07
CA PHE A 219 -0.14 -1.68 24.67
C PHE A 219 1.00 -1.03 23.90
N TYR A 220 0.70 -0.34 22.80
CA TYR A 220 1.71 0.22 21.93
C TYR A 220 1.22 1.48 21.23
N GLY A 221 2.21 2.27 20.79
CA GLY A 221 2.02 3.35 19.83
C GLY A 221 2.90 3.11 18.60
N ARG A 222 2.41 3.51 17.42
CA ARG A 222 3.15 3.46 16.16
C ARG A 222 3.21 4.83 15.53
N LEU A 223 4.37 5.16 14.99
CA LEU A 223 4.58 6.30 14.13
C LEU A 223 5.00 5.79 12.76
N GLY A 224 4.39 6.29 11.70
CA GLY A 224 4.70 5.91 10.32
C GLY A 224 4.89 7.14 9.44
N ILE A 225 5.77 7.02 8.45
CA ILE A 225 5.85 7.91 7.29
C ILE A 225 5.60 7.08 6.05
N ASN A 226 4.78 7.62 5.15
CA ASN A 226 4.43 7.00 3.88
C ASN A 226 4.74 7.99 2.76
N HIS A 227 5.15 7.46 1.62
CA HIS A 227 5.41 8.25 0.43
C HIS A 227 4.95 7.48 -0.81
N ASP A 228 4.11 8.10 -1.63
CA ASP A 228 3.73 7.58 -2.94
C ASP A 228 4.69 8.12 -4.01
N PHE A 229 5.55 7.24 -4.53
CA PHE A 229 6.58 7.58 -5.52
C PHE A 229 6.00 7.75 -6.92
N THR A 230 4.89 7.07 -7.22
CA THR A 230 4.20 7.09 -8.52
C THR A 230 2.73 7.47 -8.35
N GLY A 231 1.85 7.08 -9.27
CA GLY A 231 0.43 7.41 -9.17
C GLY A 231 0.02 8.57 -10.06
N GLN A 232 0.16 8.39 -11.38
CA GLN A 232 -0.49 9.25 -12.36
C GLN A 232 -1.88 8.69 -12.68
N VAL A 233 -2.91 9.50 -12.48
CA VAL A 233 -4.28 9.24 -12.89
C VAL A 233 -4.52 9.99 -14.20
N LYS A 234 -4.78 9.24 -15.27
CA LYS A 234 -4.98 9.77 -16.62
C LYS A 234 -6.34 9.37 -17.13
N GLY A 235 -7.05 10.32 -17.74
CA GLY A 235 -8.36 10.07 -18.30
C GLY A 235 -8.66 10.98 -19.48
N ASP A 236 -9.30 10.41 -20.49
CA ASP A 236 -9.80 11.12 -21.65
C ASP A 236 -11.32 11.18 -21.58
N TYR A 237 -11.89 12.36 -21.80
CA TYR A 237 -13.30 12.66 -21.61
C TYR A 237 -13.86 13.24 -22.91
N SER A 238 -14.89 12.63 -23.46
CA SER A 238 -15.53 13.03 -24.71
C SER A 238 -17.04 13.18 -24.55
N ASP A 239 -17.62 14.17 -25.21
CA ASP A 239 -19.08 14.37 -25.29
C ASP A 239 -19.73 13.64 -26.48
N GLY A 240 -18.93 12.93 -27.29
CA GLY A 240 -19.40 12.26 -28.51
C GLY A 240 -19.58 13.18 -29.73
N ASN A 241 -19.45 14.50 -29.56
CA ASN A 241 -19.63 15.51 -30.62
C ASN A 241 -18.30 16.08 -31.12
N GLY A 242 -17.19 15.38 -30.88
CA GLY A 242 -15.85 15.76 -31.31
C GLY A 242 -15.05 16.55 -30.27
N ASN A 243 -15.64 16.92 -29.13
CA ASN A 243 -14.91 17.57 -28.05
C ASN A 243 -14.23 16.50 -27.19
N LEU A 244 -12.90 16.58 -27.08
CA LEU A 244 -12.07 15.69 -26.27
C LEU A 244 -11.25 16.51 -25.27
N LYS A 245 -11.37 16.20 -23.98
CA LYS A 245 -10.49 16.74 -22.94
C LYS A 245 -9.69 15.62 -22.30
N ARG A 246 -8.37 15.80 -22.21
CA ARG A 246 -7.49 14.89 -21.48
C ARG A 246 -7.13 15.51 -20.14
N THR A 247 -7.08 14.70 -19.11
CA THR A 247 -6.61 15.11 -17.79
C THR A 247 -5.51 14.18 -17.32
N GLU A 248 -4.49 14.76 -16.71
CA GLU A 248 -3.44 14.05 -15.99
C GLU A 248 -3.34 14.63 -14.59
N TYR A 249 -3.31 13.76 -13.60
CA TYR A 249 -3.34 14.16 -12.20
C TYR A 249 -2.44 13.26 -11.36
N SER A 250 -1.61 13.83 -10.50
CA SER A 250 -0.65 13.07 -9.68
C SER A 250 -1.18 12.90 -8.26
N VAL A 251 -1.31 11.66 -7.80
CA VAL A 251 -1.64 11.35 -6.39
C VAL A 251 -0.43 11.20 -5.48
N LYS A 252 0.79 11.44 -6.00
CA LYS A 252 2.01 11.52 -5.20
C LYS A 252 1.83 12.44 -4.01
N ASP A 253 2.15 11.92 -2.83
CA ASP A 253 2.14 12.68 -1.60
C ASP A 253 3.02 12.00 -0.54
N THR A 254 3.34 12.75 0.51
CA THR A 254 3.94 12.24 1.74
C THR A 254 2.98 12.49 2.88
N TRP A 255 2.68 11.44 3.64
CA TRP A 255 1.82 11.55 4.83
C TRP A 255 2.38 10.72 5.98
N TYR A 256 1.95 11.08 7.18
CA TYR A 256 2.39 10.50 8.44
C TYR A 256 1.20 9.87 9.14
N ASP A 257 1.40 8.76 9.83
CA ASP A 257 0.37 8.10 10.62
C ASP A 257 0.80 7.97 12.08
N VAL A 258 -0.15 8.17 12.98
CA VAL A 258 -0.02 7.91 14.42
C VAL A 258 -1.09 6.91 14.80
N THR A 259 -0.68 5.78 15.37
CA THR A 259 -1.58 4.72 15.83
C THR A 259 -1.38 4.49 17.32
N LEU A 260 -2.47 4.29 18.05
CA LEU A 260 -2.48 3.72 19.39
C LEU A 260 -3.26 2.42 19.36
N GLY A 261 -2.73 1.39 20.01
CA GLY A 261 -3.37 0.08 19.99
C GLY A 261 -3.03 -0.77 21.19
N GLY A 262 -3.77 -1.87 21.26
CA GLY A 262 -3.52 -2.92 22.24
C GLY A 262 -4.00 -4.27 21.73
N ASP A 263 -3.44 -5.32 22.30
CA ASP A 263 -3.99 -6.67 22.19
C ASP A 263 -4.18 -7.31 23.55
N TYR A 264 -5.06 -8.30 23.56
CA TYR A 264 -5.33 -9.13 24.72
C TYR A 264 -5.51 -10.59 24.30
N ARG A 265 -4.76 -11.46 24.96
CA ARG A 265 -4.87 -12.91 24.86
C ARG A 265 -5.92 -13.39 25.86
N PHE A 266 -7.13 -13.68 25.36
CA PHE A 266 -8.25 -14.14 26.17
C PHE A 266 -8.24 -15.65 26.44
N SER A 267 -7.49 -16.43 25.64
CA SER A 267 -7.27 -17.86 25.87
C SER A 267 -5.87 -18.29 25.40
N SER A 268 -5.50 -19.55 25.60
CA SER A 268 -4.27 -20.13 25.03
C SER A 268 -4.27 -20.22 23.50
N GLU A 269 -5.41 -19.94 22.86
CA GLU A 269 -5.65 -20.10 21.43
C GLU A 269 -6.18 -18.84 20.77
N GLY A 270 -6.55 -17.83 21.56
CA GLY A 270 -7.33 -16.69 21.08
C GLY A 270 -6.73 -15.36 21.51
N LYS A 271 -6.62 -14.45 20.55
CA LYS A 271 -6.12 -13.08 20.74
C LYS A 271 -7.03 -12.10 20.01
N PHE A 272 -7.40 -11.00 20.67
CA PHE A 272 -8.07 -9.88 20.03
C PHE A 272 -7.16 -8.64 20.08
N TYR A 273 -7.33 -7.72 19.15
CA TYR A 273 -6.66 -6.43 19.16
C TYR A 273 -7.61 -5.32 18.77
N MET A 274 -7.25 -4.09 19.15
CA MET A 274 -7.92 -2.87 18.76
C MET A 274 -6.89 -1.78 18.48
N GLU A 275 -7.17 -0.95 17.47
CA GLU A 275 -6.32 0.16 17.07
C GLU A 275 -7.18 1.38 16.72
N ILE A 276 -6.65 2.56 17.07
CA ILE A 276 -7.12 3.85 16.57
C ILE A 276 -5.95 4.54 15.90
N SER A 277 -6.17 5.09 14.71
CA SER A 277 -5.14 5.78 13.95
C SER A 277 -5.63 7.14 13.47
N LYS A 278 -4.68 8.08 13.32
CA LYS A 278 -4.88 9.35 12.64
C LYS A 278 -3.66 9.63 11.77
N GLY A 279 -3.92 10.08 10.56
CA GLY A 279 -2.93 10.46 9.58
C GLY A 279 -2.92 11.97 9.32
N PHE A 280 -1.77 12.47 8.88
CA PHE A 280 -1.49 13.86 8.60
C PHE A 280 -0.72 13.96 7.29
N GLY A 281 -1.14 14.81 6.37
CA GLY A 281 -0.42 15.03 5.11
C GLY A 281 -0.87 16.31 4.43
N SER A 282 -0.21 16.64 3.32
CA SER A 282 -0.49 17.87 2.56
C SER A 282 -1.79 17.72 1.77
N HIS A 283 -1.88 16.65 0.96
CA HIS A 283 -2.99 16.42 0.06
C HIS A 283 -3.87 15.28 0.54
N TYR A 284 -3.25 14.16 0.93
CA TYR A 284 -3.89 13.01 1.53
C TYR A 284 -3.72 13.03 3.04
N ALA A 285 -4.79 12.76 3.77
CA ALA A 285 -4.74 12.50 5.20
C ALA A 285 -5.76 11.43 5.58
N ASN A 286 -5.32 10.47 6.40
CA ASN A 286 -6.24 9.54 7.04
C ASN A 286 -6.89 10.22 8.25
N ASP A 287 -8.04 10.86 8.09
CA ASP A 287 -8.64 11.69 9.16
C ASP A 287 -8.86 10.89 10.45
N TRP A 288 -9.35 9.66 10.35
CA TRP A 288 -9.35 8.71 11.45
C TRP A 288 -9.56 7.28 10.95
N GLN A 289 -9.02 6.33 11.70
CA GLN A 289 -9.34 4.92 11.58
C GLN A 289 -9.60 4.33 12.96
N ILE A 290 -10.60 3.46 13.06
CA ILE A 290 -10.77 2.58 14.21
C ILE A 290 -10.93 1.15 13.70
N GLY A 291 -10.16 0.23 14.26
CA GLY A 291 -10.16 -1.16 13.84
C GLY A 291 -10.09 -2.11 15.02
N ALA A 292 -10.66 -3.29 14.82
CA ALA A 292 -10.56 -4.40 15.74
C ALA A 292 -10.40 -5.70 14.95
N GLY A 293 -9.73 -6.67 15.54
CA GLY A 293 -9.64 -8.00 14.94
C GLY A 293 -9.43 -9.10 15.96
N LEU A 294 -9.70 -10.31 15.51
CA LEU A 294 -9.66 -11.54 16.28
C LEU A 294 -8.82 -12.55 15.51
N ARG A 295 -8.00 -13.31 16.23
CA ARG A 295 -7.34 -14.50 15.71
C ARG A 295 -7.56 -15.66 16.67
N MET A 296 -7.88 -16.81 16.10
CA MET A 296 -7.99 -18.08 16.83
C MET A 296 -7.10 -19.12 16.18
N LEU A 297 -6.37 -19.89 16.99
CA LEU A 297 -5.68 -21.07 16.54
C LEU A 297 -6.68 -22.22 16.35
N VAL A 298 -6.52 -22.96 15.26
CA VAL A 298 -7.34 -24.11 14.89
C VAL A 298 -6.43 -25.30 14.53
N GLY A 299 -6.91 -26.51 14.80
CA GLY A 299 -6.19 -27.75 14.46
C GLY A 299 -5.29 -28.31 15.58
N SER A 300 -4.81 -29.53 15.39
CA SER A 300 -4.12 -30.36 16.40
C SER A 300 -2.59 -30.21 16.42
N GLY A 301 -2.01 -29.29 15.64
CA GLY A 301 -0.58 -28.98 15.67
C GLY A 301 0.35 -30.08 15.13
N LYS A 302 -0.17 -31.04 14.37
CA LYS A 302 0.62 -32.07 13.69
C LYS A 302 0.40 -31.97 12.19
N HIS A 303 1.33 -31.35 11.49
CA HIS A 303 1.39 -31.46 10.03
C HIS A 303 2.04 -32.80 9.66
N PRO A 304 1.53 -33.53 8.65
CA PRO A 304 2.26 -34.66 8.12
C PRO A 304 3.62 -34.14 7.62
N ALA A 305 4.71 -34.74 8.09
CA ALA A 305 6.05 -34.50 7.57
C ALA A 305 5.97 -34.48 6.05
N ALA A 306 6.52 -33.45 5.42
CA ALA A 306 6.61 -33.35 3.97
C ALA A 306 7.07 -34.71 3.45
N SER A 307 6.15 -35.44 2.81
CA SER A 307 6.45 -36.75 2.26
C SER A 307 7.65 -36.57 1.37
N THR A 308 8.73 -37.27 1.68
CA THR A 308 9.90 -37.34 0.81
C THR A 308 9.39 -37.94 -0.49
N ALA A 309 9.06 -37.09 -1.47
CA ALA A 309 8.58 -37.50 -2.78
C ALA A 309 9.77 -38.10 -3.56
N GLY A 310 10.19 -39.28 -3.13
CA GLY A 310 10.85 -40.25 -3.98
C GLY A 310 9.78 -40.91 -4.84
N GLU A 311 9.30 -40.20 -5.87
CA GLU A 311 8.79 -40.89 -7.06
C GLU A 311 8.87 -39.95 -8.27
N LYS A 312 9.74 -40.34 -9.21
CA LYS A 312 9.92 -39.68 -10.50
C LYS A 312 8.65 -39.84 -11.32
N THR A 313 7.81 -38.82 -11.38
CA THR A 313 6.83 -38.68 -12.47
C THR A 313 7.44 -37.82 -13.57
N SER A 314 7.86 -38.49 -14.64
CA SER A 314 8.30 -37.88 -15.88
C SER A 314 7.12 -37.22 -16.60
N PHE A 315 7.23 -35.92 -16.89
CA PHE A 315 6.41 -35.26 -17.90
C PHE A 315 7.21 -35.11 -19.21
N PRO A 316 6.61 -35.38 -20.38
CA PRO A 316 7.33 -35.41 -21.64
C PRO A 316 7.58 -34.00 -22.21
N GLY A 317 8.86 -33.72 -22.46
CA GLY A 317 9.41 -33.01 -23.62
C GLY A 317 8.84 -31.64 -24.04
N ALA A 318 9.56 -30.57 -23.71
CA ALA A 318 9.93 -29.52 -24.67
C ALA A 318 10.93 -28.52 -24.06
N ALA A 319 12.23 -28.76 -24.26
CA ALA A 319 13.24 -27.70 -24.22
C ALA A 319 14.42 -28.10 -25.10
N LYS A 320 14.39 -27.67 -26.37
CA LYS A 320 15.56 -27.71 -27.26
C LYS A 320 16.60 -26.72 -26.72
N LYS A 321 17.79 -27.21 -26.39
CA LYS A 321 18.97 -26.43 -26.01
C LYS A 321 19.37 -25.48 -27.16
N MET A 322 19.49 -24.19 -26.88
CA MET A 322 20.27 -23.26 -27.70
C MET A 322 21.75 -23.34 -27.28
N PRO A 323 22.71 -23.49 -28.19
CA PRO A 323 24.13 -23.46 -27.85
C PRO A 323 24.63 -22.02 -27.69
N LEU A 324 25.32 -21.75 -26.57
CA LEU A 324 26.03 -20.49 -26.33
C LEU A 324 27.42 -20.58 -26.99
N ASN A 325 27.63 -19.90 -28.11
CA ASN A 325 28.95 -19.73 -28.74
C ASN A 325 29.71 -18.58 -28.08
N SER A 326 30.95 -18.84 -27.64
CA SER A 326 31.88 -17.84 -27.11
C SER A 326 32.47 -16.98 -28.24
N PRO A 327 32.55 -15.63 -28.12
CA PRO A 327 33.29 -14.83 -29.08
C PRO A 327 34.80 -14.83 -28.77
N LYS A 328 35.60 -15.10 -29.80
CA LYS A 328 37.07 -14.94 -29.84
C LYS A 328 37.47 -13.45 -29.73
N LYS A 329 38.53 -13.17 -28.96
CA LYS A 329 39.27 -11.89 -28.97
C LYS A 329 40.02 -11.69 -30.31
N PRO A 330 40.13 -10.46 -30.82
CA PRO A 330 41.23 -10.07 -31.71
C PRO A 330 42.44 -9.54 -30.91
N ALA A 331 43.65 -9.81 -31.40
CA ALA A 331 44.92 -9.33 -30.89
C ALA A 331 45.54 -8.29 -31.85
N LEU A 332 46.36 -7.36 -31.31
CA LEU A 332 47.46 -6.59 -31.94
C LEU A 332 48.12 -5.74 -30.80
N THR A 333 49.25 -6.13 -30.20
CA THR A 333 50.70 -5.88 -30.52
C THR A 333 51.30 -4.51 -30.10
N GLY A 334 52.29 -4.57 -29.18
CA GLY A 334 53.45 -3.64 -28.99
C GLY A 334 53.20 -2.34 -28.19
N THR A 335 54.05 -1.83 -27.29
CA THR A 335 55.41 -2.18 -26.80
C THR A 335 55.73 -1.32 -25.54
N ALA A 336 56.41 -1.95 -24.56
CA ALA A 336 57.31 -1.48 -23.48
C ALA A 336 57.24 -0.08 -22.82
N GLY A 337 57.34 -0.06 -21.47
CA GLY A 337 57.72 1.14 -20.67
C GLY A 337 57.58 1.04 -19.13
N THR A 338 58.51 0.33 -18.49
CA THR A 338 59.02 0.37 -17.08
C THR A 338 58.37 1.21 -15.96
N GLY A 339 58.24 0.61 -14.76
CA GLY A 339 58.29 1.32 -13.45
C GLY A 339 57.52 0.67 -12.28
N THR A 340 58.22 0.09 -11.30
CA THR A 340 57.73 -0.57 -10.05
C THR A 340 57.36 0.46 -8.92
N PRO A 341 56.88 0.08 -7.71
CA PRO A 341 55.73 0.71 -7.06
C PRO A 341 56.06 1.45 -5.74
N ALA A 342 55.11 2.19 -5.17
CA ALA A 342 55.24 2.72 -3.80
C ALA A 342 53.88 2.81 -3.08
N ALA A 343 53.95 2.65 -1.77
CA ALA A 343 52.89 2.28 -0.85
C ALA A 343 52.12 3.45 -0.22
N ALA A 344 50.93 3.09 0.29
CA ALA A 344 50.26 3.53 1.53
C ALA A 344 50.20 5.02 1.93
N SER A 345 49.00 5.50 2.27
CA SER A 345 48.77 6.19 3.56
C SER A 345 47.27 6.42 3.84
N LYS A 346 46.87 6.19 5.09
CA LYS A 346 45.61 6.56 5.74
C LYS A 346 45.68 8.03 6.21
N ALA A 347 44.55 8.75 6.17
CA ALA A 347 44.26 9.89 7.05
C ALA A 347 42.74 10.08 7.09
N ALA A 348 42.02 9.86 8.20
CA ALA A 348 41.97 10.59 9.47
C ALA A 348 40.94 11.74 9.47
N VAL A 349 39.97 11.59 10.39
CA VAL A 349 38.85 12.46 10.74
C VAL A 349 39.34 13.73 11.44
N LYS A 350 38.70 14.87 11.18
CA LYS A 350 38.72 16.06 12.04
C LYS A 350 37.35 16.74 12.07
N GLN A 351 36.82 16.96 13.28
CA GLN A 351 35.79 17.96 13.60
C GLN A 351 36.38 19.38 13.57
N PRO A 352 35.51 20.40 13.51
CA PRO A 352 35.66 21.52 14.44
C PRO A 352 34.35 21.95 15.14
N GLU A 353 34.56 22.68 16.23
CA GLU A 353 33.59 23.17 17.23
C GLU A 353 32.77 24.41 16.81
N LYS A 354 31.81 24.71 17.69
CA LYS A 354 30.77 25.76 17.75
C LYS A 354 31.21 27.20 17.49
N GLY A 355 30.30 27.98 16.90
CA GLY A 355 30.22 29.44 17.12
C GLY A 355 29.45 30.26 16.06
N ALA A 356 28.32 30.83 16.49
CA ALA A 356 27.70 32.10 16.05
C ALA A 356 26.71 32.19 14.85
N SER A 357 25.51 32.67 15.23
CA SER A 357 24.56 33.61 14.58
C SER A 357 23.78 33.23 13.32
N LEU A 358 22.45 33.29 13.49
CA LEU A 358 21.37 33.31 12.50
C LEU A 358 21.36 34.61 11.66
N PRO A 359 20.82 34.56 10.42
CA PRO A 359 20.13 35.70 9.85
C PRO A 359 18.64 35.40 9.61
N GLU A 360 17.79 36.33 10.05
CA GLU A 360 16.38 36.45 9.66
C GLU A 360 16.26 36.63 8.14
N THR A 361 15.35 35.90 7.49
CA THR A 361 14.83 36.30 6.17
C THR A 361 13.32 36.08 6.08
N SER A 362 12.62 37.21 6.07
CA SER A 362 11.36 37.53 5.40
C SER A 362 10.57 36.39 4.73
N ASN A 363 9.42 36.03 5.34
CA ASN A 363 8.38 35.24 4.69
C ASN A 363 7.43 36.17 3.90
N ARG A 364 7.59 36.21 2.57
CA ARG A 364 6.51 36.54 1.62
C ARG A 364 6.05 35.23 0.97
N PRO A 365 4.74 34.91 0.93
CA PRO A 365 4.29 33.71 0.22
C PRO A 365 4.43 33.88 -1.29
N ALA A 366 5.04 32.89 -1.93
CA ALA A 366 5.13 32.76 -3.38
C ALA A 366 3.75 32.46 -3.97
N ARG A 367 3.39 33.24 -4.99
CA ARG A 367 2.21 33.08 -5.83
C ARG A 367 2.42 31.84 -6.71
N ILE A 368 1.59 30.81 -6.55
CA ILE A 368 1.53 29.66 -7.46
C ILE A 368 0.61 30.05 -8.62
N GLU A 369 1.17 30.18 -9.82
CA GLU A 369 0.40 30.30 -11.06
C GLU A 369 -0.16 28.93 -11.44
N SER A 370 -1.46 28.75 -11.23
CA SER A 370 -2.23 27.68 -11.88
C SER A 370 -2.53 28.13 -13.32
N GLY A 371 -1.84 27.54 -14.29
CA GLY A 371 -2.19 27.66 -15.70
C GLY A 371 -3.46 26.90 -16.02
N GLU A 372 -4.62 27.50 -15.76
CA GLU A 372 -5.91 27.07 -16.26
C GLU A 372 -6.27 28.02 -17.42
N GLN A 373 -6.19 27.55 -18.67
CA GLN A 373 -6.75 28.29 -19.79
C GLN A 373 -8.28 28.07 -19.77
N ASP A 374 -8.96 29.05 -19.18
CA ASP A 374 -10.39 29.27 -19.31
C ASP A 374 -10.70 29.66 -20.76
N VAL A 375 -11.51 28.84 -21.44
CA VAL A 375 -12.25 29.26 -22.62
C VAL A 375 -13.73 29.20 -22.26
N THR A 376 -14.30 30.38 -22.04
CA THR A 376 -15.74 30.65 -22.00
C THR A 376 -16.36 30.35 -23.37
N TYR A 377 -17.52 29.70 -23.40
CA TYR A 377 -18.42 29.72 -24.55
C TYR A 377 -19.76 30.28 -24.10
N ASP A 378 -20.23 31.27 -24.86
CA ASP A 378 -21.63 31.71 -24.92
C ASP A 378 -22.55 30.58 -25.41
#